data_AF-A0A229RAV6-F1
#
_entry.id   AF-A0A229RAV6-F1
#
_cell.length_a   1.000
_cell.length_b   1.000
_cell.length_c   1.000
_cell.angle_alpha   90.00
_cell.angle_beta   90.00
_cell.angle_gamma   90.00
#
_symmetry.space_group_name_H-M   'P 1'
#
loop_
_entity.id
_entity.type
_entity.pdbx_description
1 polymer ?
#
loop_
_entity_poly.entity_id
_entity_poly.type
_entity_poly.pdbx_seq_one_letter_code
_entity_poly.pdbx_strand_id
1 'polypeptide(L)'
;MTLGDPVSETDLIGPGVAQHFQAPGRQSGWVLCAQPRYQPVAVAEDIWQALREQGCGAPDGDVLGALGFPVGDPAATTVVDQDVTAVPLAGGRWGRGRLVRDPDSGGRDWRWEPDPVVSTTMSAASRNWTGSPNPPQLRARVLAILPFADADTSRITPDRLAEVLPRVPSSALAEFVTNLSRRRGSKLPWGVWRAGGNGNASDRLSHTFEITGPDGELALSAEMMMTLPPASRSSAVITCTEVRVENFGAWDKAIGYPEQDLRWPMDELIEFFVAAWDIATDLLPQLIDGVTNGASTRFHWAGVPQVELSIGVESRHDQQATYQLVLADVLDLAALGPTDRPDQLTELFVSVSSVPGMDAESRRRLIRLALVEMAHRFGFMQVRENTF
;
A
#
# COMPACT_ATOMS: atom_id res chain seq x y z
N MET A 1 -10.17 -35.89 -15.19
CA MET A 1 -10.15 -34.79 -16.17
C MET A 1 -9.63 -35.35 -17.49
N THR A 2 -10.21 -34.94 -18.61
CA THR A 2 -9.73 -35.29 -19.96
C THR A 2 -9.45 -33.98 -20.69
N LEU A 3 -8.20 -33.75 -21.09
CA LEU A 3 -7.78 -32.54 -21.82
C LEU A 3 -8.44 -32.45 -23.21
N GLY A 4 -8.59 -33.59 -23.88
CA GLY A 4 -9.06 -33.67 -25.26
C GLY A 4 -7.93 -33.58 -26.26
N ASP A 5 -8.24 -33.18 -27.49
CA ASP A 5 -7.28 -33.10 -28.59
C ASP A 5 -6.55 -31.74 -28.57
N PRO A 6 -5.24 -31.69 -28.89
CA PRO A 6 -4.52 -30.43 -29.04
C PRO A 6 -5.06 -29.65 -30.24
N VAL A 7 -5.30 -28.36 -30.05
CA VAL A 7 -5.81 -27.44 -31.09
C VAL A 7 -4.82 -26.36 -31.48
N SER A 8 -3.66 -26.30 -30.81
CA SER A 8 -2.54 -25.43 -31.15
C SER A 8 -1.22 -26.19 -31.16
N GLU A 9 -0.20 -25.61 -31.80
CA GLU A 9 1.19 -25.97 -31.54
C GLU A 9 1.61 -25.49 -30.13
N THR A 10 2.79 -25.93 -29.68
CA THR A 10 3.39 -25.44 -28.45
C THR A 10 4.04 -24.08 -28.71
N ASP A 11 3.53 -23.03 -28.07
CA ASP A 11 4.02 -21.67 -28.23
C ASP A 11 4.96 -21.29 -27.09
N LEU A 12 6.08 -20.64 -27.43
CA LEU A 12 6.94 -19.96 -26.45
C LEU A 12 6.28 -18.64 -26.03
N ILE A 13 6.03 -18.47 -24.74
CA ILE A 13 5.36 -17.28 -24.20
C ILE A 13 5.92 -16.93 -22.82
N GLY A 14 6.35 -15.68 -22.65
CA GLY A 14 7.03 -15.22 -21.44
C GLY A 14 8.17 -16.16 -21.01
N PRO A 15 8.25 -16.59 -19.73
CA PRO A 15 9.30 -17.49 -19.25
C PRO A 15 9.08 -18.99 -19.58
N GLY A 16 8.05 -19.36 -20.34
CA GLY A 16 7.64 -20.76 -20.50
C GLY A 16 7.03 -21.11 -21.85
N VAL A 17 6.24 -22.19 -21.86
CA VAL A 17 5.51 -22.69 -23.02
C VAL A 17 4.05 -22.97 -22.67
N ALA A 18 3.17 -22.86 -23.67
CA ALA A 18 1.76 -23.20 -23.55
C ALA A 18 1.24 -23.96 -24.79
N GLN A 19 0.26 -24.82 -24.60
CA GLN A 19 -0.48 -25.48 -25.69
C GLN A 19 -1.97 -25.58 -25.33
N HIS A 20 -2.84 -25.27 -26.29
CA HIS A 20 -4.29 -25.30 -26.13
C HIS A 20 -4.88 -26.65 -26.54
N PHE A 21 -5.89 -27.10 -25.79
CA PHE A 21 -6.62 -28.36 -25.96
C PHE A 21 -8.13 -28.12 -25.93
N GLN A 22 -8.86 -28.88 -26.75
CA GLN A 22 -10.31 -28.85 -26.79
C GLN A 22 -10.90 -30.11 -26.15
N ALA A 23 -11.59 -29.95 -25.03
CA ALA A 23 -12.26 -31.06 -24.35
C ALA A 23 -13.60 -31.42 -25.02
N PRO A 24 -13.86 -32.71 -25.33
CA PRO A 24 -15.13 -33.14 -25.91
C PRO A 24 -16.33 -32.80 -25.02
N GLY A 25 -17.35 -32.14 -25.58
CA GLY A 25 -18.61 -31.84 -24.89
C GLY A 25 -18.54 -30.74 -23.82
N ARG A 26 -17.42 -29.99 -23.72
CA ARG A 26 -17.29 -28.81 -22.86
C ARG A 26 -17.30 -27.52 -23.68
N GLN A 27 -17.87 -26.46 -23.10
CA GLN A 27 -17.85 -25.13 -23.69
C GLN A 27 -16.48 -24.46 -23.57
N SER A 28 -15.73 -24.77 -22.49
CA SER A 28 -14.38 -24.24 -22.25
C SER A 28 -13.32 -25.32 -22.44
N GLY A 29 -12.24 -24.95 -23.16
CA GLY A 29 -11.07 -25.79 -23.37
C GLY A 29 -10.12 -25.82 -22.17
N TRP A 30 -8.91 -26.31 -22.42
CA TRP A 30 -7.82 -26.35 -21.44
C TRP A 30 -6.52 -25.85 -22.06
N VAL A 31 -5.67 -25.25 -21.25
CA VAL A 31 -4.30 -24.89 -21.60
C VAL A 31 -3.34 -25.70 -20.75
N LEU A 32 -2.44 -26.44 -21.37
CA LEU A 32 -1.31 -27.05 -20.68
C LEU A 32 -0.14 -26.08 -20.76
N CYS A 33 0.35 -25.63 -19.61
CA CYS A 33 1.46 -24.69 -19.53
C CYS A 33 2.60 -25.25 -18.69
N ALA A 34 3.84 -24.87 -19.02
CA ALA A 34 5.03 -25.32 -18.33
C ALA A 34 6.12 -24.24 -18.34
N GLN A 35 6.90 -24.20 -17.26
CA GLN A 35 8.05 -23.31 -17.12
C GLN A 35 9.22 -24.06 -16.46
N PRO A 36 10.48 -23.62 -16.68
CA PRO A 36 11.63 -24.25 -16.04
C PRO A 36 11.47 -24.31 -14.52
N ARG A 37 11.85 -25.45 -13.90
CA ARG A 37 11.84 -25.68 -12.44
C ARG A 37 10.47 -25.88 -11.79
N TYR A 38 9.37 -25.87 -12.56
CA TYR A 38 8.04 -26.20 -12.06
C TYR A 38 7.43 -27.35 -12.86
N GLN A 39 6.51 -28.08 -12.25
CA GLN A 39 5.74 -29.12 -12.94
C GLN A 39 4.77 -28.48 -13.94
N PRO A 40 4.47 -29.14 -15.08
CA PRO A 40 3.41 -28.70 -15.99
C PRO A 40 2.05 -28.63 -15.28
N VAL A 41 1.25 -27.63 -15.63
CA VAL A 41 -0.07 -27.35 -15.04
C VAL A 41 -1.10 -27.31 -16.16
N ALA A 42 -2.22 -28.00 -15.96
CA ALA A 42 -3.37 -27.89 -16.84
C ALA A 42 -4.37 -26.88 -16.27
N VAL A 43 -4.72 -25.86 -17.04
CA VAL A 43 -5.49 -24.70 -16.60
C VAL A 43 -6.75 -24.57 -17.45
N ALA A 44 -7.90 -24.33 -16.84
CA ALA A 44 -9.13 -24.08 -17.58
C ALA A 44 -8.98 -22.82 -18.47
N GLU A 45 -9.50 -22.86 -19.69
CA GLU A 45 -9.31 -21.79 -20.68
C GLU A 45 -9.83 -20.43 -20.18
N ASP A 46 -10.91 -20.40 -19.41
CA ASP A 46 -11.46 -19.17 -18.81
C ASP A 46 -10.47 -18.51 -17.85
N ILE A 47 -9.77 -19.30 -17.04
CA ILE A 47 -8.72 -18.83 -16.13
C ILE A 47 -7.50 -18.36 -16.90
N TRP A 48 -7.15 -19.05 -17.99
CA TRP A 48 -6.07 -18.61 -18.87
C TRP A 48 -6.37 -17.26 -19.53
N GLN A 49 -7.62 -17.04 -20.00
CA GLN A 49 -8.01 -15.73 -20.52
C GLN A 49 -8.02 -14.67 -19.43
N ALA A 50 -8.52 -14.97 -18.24
CA ALA A 50 -8.45 -14.07 -17.10
C ALA A 50 -7.00 -13.66 -16.76
N LEU A 51 -6.05 -14.59 -16.84
CA LEU A 51 -4.62 -14.29 -16.68
C LEU A 51 -4.12 -13.29 -17.73
N ARG A 52 -4.53 -13.47 -19.00
CA ARG A 52 -4.17 -12.55 -20.09
C ARG A 52 -4.78 -11.17 -19.92
N GLU A 53 -6.04 -11.12 -19.50
CA GLU A 53 -6.75 -9.87 -19.21
C GLU A 53 -6.05 -9.13 -18.06
N GLN A 54 -5.74 -9.80 -16.96
CA GLN A 54 -5.13 -9.13 -15.80
C GLN A 54 -3.72 -8.59 -16.06
N GLY A 55 -2.97 -9.19 -16.98
CA GLY A 55 -1.62 -8.73 -17.32
C GLY A 55 -1.56 -7.81 -18.53
N CYS A 56 -2.69 -7.45 -19.15
CA CYS A 56 -2.68 -6.64 -20.38
C CYS A 56 -2.10 -5.22 -20.17
N GLY A 57 -2.04 -4.75 -18.92
CA GLY A 57 -1.39 -3.50 -18.55
C GLY A 57 0.15 -3.55 -18.54
N ALA A 58 0.76 -4.71 -18.78
CA ALA A 58 2.20 -4.88 -18.88
C ALA A 58 2.82 -3.91 -19.90
N PRO A 59 3.83 -3.08 -19.53
CA PRO A 59 4.36 -2.04 -20.43
C PRO A 59 4.98 -2.55 -21.74
N ASP A 60 5.46 -3.79 -21.76
CA ASP A 60 6.07 -4.46 -22.91
C ASP A 60 5.08 -5.36 -23.69
N GLY A 61 3.82 -5.45 -23.23
CA GLY A 61 2.80 -6.36 -23.78
C GLY A 61 3.02 -7.85 -23.45
N ASP A 62 4.10 -8.22 -22.77
CA ASP A 62 4.38 -9.60 -22.37
C ASP A 62 3.70 -9.92 -21.04
N VAL A 63 2.41 -10.27 -21.13
CA VAL A 63 1.53 -10.58 -20.01
C VAL A 63 2.10 -11.68 -19.12
N LEU A 64 2.49 -12.83 -19.69
CA LEU A 64 2.98 -13.97 -18.91
C LEU A 64 4.41 -13.77 -18.43
N GLY A 65 5.22 -12.97 -19.14
CA GLY A 65 6.46 -12.45 -18.59
C GLY A 65 6.24 -11.53 -17.39
N ALA A 66 5.11 -10.82 -17.34
CA ALA A 66 4.76 -9.93 -16.23
C ALA A 66 4.33 -10.73 -15.01
N LEU A 67 3.22 -11.45 -15.14
CA LEU A 67 2.51 -12.13 -14.07
C LEU A 67 3.14 -13.47 -13.68
N GLY A 68 3.75 -14.15 -14.64
CA GLY A 68 4.20 -15.53 -14.51
C GLY A 68 3.13 -16.55 -14.91
N PHE A 69 3.44 -17.81 -14.62
CA PHE A 69 2.63 -18.98 -14.95
C PHE A 69 1.97 -19.56 -13.71
N PRO A 70 0.76 -20.15 -13.85
CA PRO A 70 0.17 -20.98 -12.81
C PRO A 70 1.14 -22.05 -12.31
N VAL A 71 1.23 -22.20 -10.99
CA VAL A 71 2.06 -23.23 -10.36
C VAL A 71 1.20 -24.21 -9.57
N GLY A 72 1.48 -25.49 -9.79
CA GLY A 72 0.86 -26.58 -9.05
C GLY A 72 1.57 -26.92 -7.75
N ASP A 73 0.96 -27.80 -6.95
CA ASP A 73 1.67 -28.50 -5.88
C ASP A 73 2.84 -29.31 -6.50
N PRO A 74 4.07 -29.18 -5.99
CA PRO A 74 5.23 -29.93 -6.50
C PRO A 74 5.04 -31.46 -6.58
N ALA A 75 4.10 -32.03 -5.82
CA ALA A 75 3.90 -33.47 -5.71
C ALA A 75 3.02 -34.10 -6.82
N ALA A 76 2.35 -33.32 -7.68
CA ALA A 76 1.48 -33.84 -8.75
C ALA A 76 1.33 -32.87 -9.93
N THR A 77 1.07 -33.40 -11.15
CA THR A 77 0.51 -32.58 -12.23
C THR A 77 -0.79 -31.97 -11.74
N THR A 78 -0.78 -30.65 -11.55
CA THR A 78 -1.90 -29.97 -10.91
C THR A 78 -2.88 -29.50 -11.97
N VAL A 79 -4.16 -29.70 -11.67
CA VAL A 79 -5.28 -29.20 -12.46
C VAL A 79 -5.80 -27.94 -11.78
N VAL A 80 -5.85 -26.85 -12.52
CA VAL A 80 -6.48 -25.59 -12.13
C VAL A 80 -7.80 -25.51 -12.91
N ASP A 81 -8.88 -25.99 -12.29
CA ASP A 81 -10.21 -25.99 -12.89
C ASP A 81 -10.97 -24.68 -12.65
N GLN A 82 -12.15 -24.55 -13.28
CA GLN A 82 -13.00 -23.37 -13.18
C GLN A 82 -13.50 -23.08 -11.74
N ASP A 83 -13.50 -24.05 -10.83
CA ASP A 83 -14.08 -23.88 -9.49
C ASP A 83 -13.07 -23.29 -8.50
N VAL A 84 -11.80 -23.17 -8.88
CA VAL A 84 -10.76 -22.54 -8.07
C VAL A 84 -11.05 -21.05 -7.86
N THR A 85 -10.81 -20.59 -6.64
CA THR A 85 -10.99 -19.18 -6.24
C THR A 85 -9.68 -18.41 -6.22
N ALA A 86 -8.54 -19.10 -6.22
CA ALA A 86 -7.22 -18.51 -6.30
C ALA A 86 -6.24 -19.41 -7.07
N VAL A 87 -5.36 -18.80 -7.85
CA VAL A 87 -4.34 -19.49 -8.65
C VAL A 87 -2.98 -18.88 -8.36
N PRO A 88 -2.08 -19.58 -7.66
CA PRO A 88 -0.72 -19.07 -7.43
C PRO A 88 0.06 -19.00 -8.74
N LEU A 89 0.85 -17.94 -8.89
CA LEU A 89 1.66 -17.67 -10.07
C LEU A 89 3.13 -17.53 -9.70
N ALA A 90 4.02 -17.98 -10.59
CA ALA A 90 5.46 -17.79 -10.43
C ALA A 90 6.18 -17.63 -11.78
N GLY A 91 7.42 -17.12 -11.71
CA GLY A 91 8.31 -16.98 -12.87
C GLY A 91 8.18 -15.65 -13.61
N GLY A 92 7.18 -14.82 -13.26
CA GLY A 92 7.02 -13.47 -13.79
C GLY A 92 7.96 -12.46 -13.15
N ARG A 93 8.25 -11.37 -13.87
CA ARG A 93 9.09 -10.25 -13.39
C ARG A 93 8.43 -9.43 -12.29
N TRP A 94 7.11 -9.51 -12.12
CA TRP A 94 6.39 -8.93 -10.99
C TRP A 94 6.54 -9.75 -9.70
N GLY A 95 7.26 -10.87 -9.76
CA GLY A 95 7.53 -11.72 -8.61
C GLY A 95 6.42 -12.74 -8.37
N ARG A 96 6.31 -13.20 -7.12
CA ARG A 96 5.25 -14.12 -6.73
C ARG A 96 3.93 -13.37 -6.55
N GLY A 97 2.86 -14.01 -6.94
CA GLY A 97 1.52 -13.49 -6.79
C GLY A 97 0.49 -14.55 -7.06
N ARG A 98 -0.76 -14.13 -7.18
CA ARG A 98 -1.89 -15.00 -7.43
C ARG A 98 -2.96 -14.27 -8.20
N LEU A 99 -3.70 -15.00 -9.03
CA LEU A 99 -5.02 -14.56 -9.43
C LEU A 99 -6.02 -14.92 -8.33
N VAL A 100 -6.92 -14.01 -7.99
CA VAL A 100 -8.01 -14.22 -7.03
C VAL A 100 -9.33 -13.87 -7.71
N ARG A 101 -10.34 -14.73 -7.58
CA ARG A 101 -11.70 -14.41 -8.03
C ARG A 101 -12.26 -13.31 -7.15
N ASP A 102 -12.84 -12.30 -7.78
CA ASP A 102 -13.51 -11.23 -7.07
C ASP A 102 -14.89 -11.71 -6.56
N PRO A 103 -15.10 -11.82 -5.23
CA PRO A 103 -16.39 -12.23 -4.69
C PRO A 103 -17.53 -11.27 -5.08
N ASP A 104 -17.24 -9.98 -5.23
CA ASP A 104 -18.27 -8.94 -5.47
C ASP A 104 -18.83 -8.98 -6.89
N SER A 105 -18.08 -9.55 -7.84
CA SER A 105 -18.51 -9.80 -9.22
C SER A 105 -19.47 -10.99 -9.38
N GLY A 106 -19.78 -11.68 -8.28
CA GLY A 106 -20.40 -13.00 -8.30
C GLY A 106 -19.42 -14.09 -8.78
N GLY A 107 -18.11 -13.90 -8.57
CA GLY A 107 -17.06 -14.83 -8.95
C GLY A 107 -16.71 -14.87 -10.44
N ARG A 108 -17.17 -13.87 -11.21
CA ARG A 108 -16.95 -13.78 -12.66
C ARG A 108 -15.65 -13.08 -13.03
N ASP A 109 -15.25 -12.11 -12.23
CA ASP A 109 -14.06 -11.31 -12.48
C ASP A 109 -12.88 -11.86 -11.67
N TRP A 110 -11.69 -11.65 -12.21
CA TRP A 110 -10.42 -12.00 -11.56
C TRP A 110 -9.62 -10.74 -11.32
N ARG A 111 -8.77 -10.77 -10.30
CA ARG A 111 -7.75 -9.77 -10.08
C ARG A 111 -6.41 -10.41 -9.76
N TRP A 112 -5.34 -9.78 -10.20
CA TRP A 112 -4.00 -10.18 -9.76
C TRP A 112 -3.61 -9.47 -8.47
N GLU A 113 -3.05 -10.24 -7.53
CA GLU A 113 -2.52 -9.76 -6.26
C GLU A 113 -1.07 -10.26 -6.09
N PRO A 114 -0.12 -9.39 -5.68
CA PRO A 114 1.21 -9.83 -5.31
C PRO A 114 1.16 -10.60 -4.00
N ASP A 115 2.05 -11.57 -3.82
CA ASP A 115 2.32 -12.07 -2.48
C ASP A 115 3.04 -10.97 -1.69
N PRO A 116 2.61 -10.65 -0.47
CA PRO A 116 3.25 -9.59 0.29
C PRO A 116 4.71 -9.92 0.59
N VAL A 117 5.61 -9.09 0.07
CA VAL A 117 7.05 -9.17 0.33
C VAL A 117 7.47 -7.88 1.00
N VAL A 118 8.11 -8.03 2.15
CA VAL A 118 8.68 -6.93 2.92
C VAL A 118 10.07 -6.59 2.36
N SER A 119 10.34 -5.31 2.18
CA SER A 119 11.61 -4.77 1.69
C SER A 119 12.00 -3.53 2.50
N THR A 120 13.29 -3.22 2.53
CA THR A 120 13.82 -2.02 3.17
C THR A 120 14.37 -1.04 2.13
N THR A 121 14.00 -1.23 0.87
CA THR A 121 14.34 -0.32 -0.22
C THR A 121 13.27 0.75 -0.33
N MET A 122 13.71 2.00 -0.23
CA MET A 122 12.87 3.18 -0.34
C MET A 122 12.82 3.65 -1.80
N SER A 123 11.64 3.96 -2.30
CA SER A 123 11.46 4.49 -3.65
C SER A 123 11.92 5.95 -3.75
N ALA A 124 12.01 6.46 -4.99
CA ALA A 124 12.19 7.89 -5.20
C ALA A 124 10.98 8.71 -4.71
N ALA A 125 9.78 8.11 -4.74
CA ALA A 125 8.53 8.78 -4.38
C ALA A 125 8.46 9.14 -2.89
N SER A 126 9.17 8.41 -2.03
CA SER A 126 9.26 8.69 -0.59
C SER A 126 9.86 10.07 -0.28
N ARG A 127 10.60 10.65 -1.21
CA ARG A 127 11.16 12.02 -1.08
C ARG A 127 10.20 13.11 -1.57
N ASN A 128 9.05 12.74 -2.14
CA ASN A 128 8.04 13.71 -2.52
C ASN A 128 7.40 14.32 -1.28
N TRP A 129 7.07 15.61 -1.34
CA TRP A 129 6.35 16.36 -0.29
C TRP A 129 7.07 16.47 1.07
N THR A 130 8.37 16.23 1.13
CA THR A 130 9.17 16.38 2.37
C THR A 130 10.00 17.66 2.43
N GLY A 131 10.05 18.45 1.35
CA GLY A 131 10.84 19.68 1.29
C GLY A 131 10.19 20.85 2.02
N SER A 132 10.31 20.92 3.35
CA SER A 132 9.88 22.06 4.16
C SER A 132 11.07 22.80 4.79
N PRO A 133 11.08 24.15 4.80
CA PRO A 133 12.08 24.92 5.55
C PRO A 133 11.92 24.79 7.07
N ASN A 134 10.74 24.39 7.52
CA ASN A 134 10.42 24.06 8.91
C ASN A 134 9.94 22.61 8.92
N PRO A 135 10.85 21.62 8.95
CA PRO A 135 10.46 20.23 9.03
C PRO A 135 9.73 19.94 10.36
N PRO A 136 8.76 19.02 10.37
CA PRO A 136 8.11 18.59 11.59
C PRO A 136 9.11 17.89 12.52
N GLN A 137 8.83 17.85 13.82
CA GLN A 137 9.67 17.11 14.76
C GLN A 137 9.47 15.58 14.69
N LEU A 138 8.27 15.14 14.28
CA LEU A 138 7.96 13.74 13.98
C LEU A 138 7.07 13.67 12.74
N ARG A 139 7.37 12.75 11.82
CA ARG A 139 6.53 12.41 10.67
C ARG A 139 6.28 10.91 10.65
N ALA A 140 5.03 10.52 10.76
CA ALA A 140 4.56 9.17 10.46
C ALA A 140 3.83 9.19 9.11
N ARG A 141 4.18 8.28 8.20
CA ARG A 141 3.73 8.33 6.81
C ARG A 141 3.41 6.95 6.24
N VAL A 142 2.35 6.91 5.43
CA VAL A 142 2.06 5.82 4.51
C VAL A 142 2.00 6.37 3.10
N LEU A 143 2.81 5.83 2.19
CA LEU A 143 2.83 6.18 0.78
C LEU A 143 2.46 4.95 -0.05
N ALA A 144 1.51 5.07 -0.96
CA ALA A 144 1.20 4.01 -1.91
C ALA A 144 1.63 4.39 -3.33
N ILE A 145 2.24 3.43 -4.01
CA ILE A 145 2.66 3.48 -5.40
C ILE A 145 1.77 2.51 -6.16
N LEU A 146 0.84 3.05 -6.93
CA LEU A 146 -0.21 2.29 -7.61
C LEU A 146 0.01 2.38 -9.13
N PRO A 147 0.72 1.41 -9.73
CA PRO A 147 1.03 1.41 -11.16
C PRO A 147 -0.20 0.98 -11.95
N PHE A 148 -1.18 1.86 -12.12
CA PHE A 148 -2.34 1.58 -12.97
C PHE A 148 -1.95 1.59 -14.45
N ALA A 149 -2.49 0.66 -15.22
CA ALA A 149 -2.50 0.76 -16.67
C ALA A 149 -3.30 2.01 -17.09
N ASP A 150 -2.89 2.66 -18.18
CA ASP A 150 -3.57 3.83 -18.76
C ASP A 150 -3.78 5.01 -17.80
N ALA A 151 -2.95 5.11 -16.75
CA ALA A 151 -2.97 6.19 -15.77
C ALA A 151 -2.71 7.59 -16.39
N ASP A 152 -2.18 7.66 -17.61
CA ASP A 152 -1.89 8.89 -18.34
C ASP A 152 -3.16 9.65 -18.77
N THR A 153 -4.30 8.97 -18.85
CA THR A 153 -5.62 9.56 -19.09
C THR A 153 -6.40 9.88 -17.81
N SER A 154 -5.94 9.38 -16.66
CA SER A 154 -6.61 9.55 -15.37
C SER A 154 -6.64 11.01 -14.92
N ARG A 155 -7.79 11.48 -14.45
CA ARG A 155 -7.96 12.85 -13.95
C ARG A 155 -8.79 12.86 -12.67
N ILE A 156 -8.51 13.83 -11.81
CA ILE A 156 -9.35 14.20 -10.68
C ILE A 156 -10.44 15.14 -11.20
N THR A 157 -11.70 14.82 -10.95
CA THR A 157 -12.86 15.63 -11.40
C THR A 157 -13.61 16.26 -10.22
N PRO A 158 -14.30 17.39 -10.44
CA PRO A 158 -15.15 18.00 -9.42
C PRO A 158 -16.21 17.05 -8.84
N ASP A 159 -16.81 16.20 -9.68
CA ASP A 159 -17.84 15.25 -9.25
C ASP A 159 -17.26 14.21 -8.28
N ARG A 160 -16.06 13.69 -8.57
CA ARG A 160 -15.35 12.76 -7.67
C ARG A 160 -14.94 13.43 -6.36
N LEU A 161 -14.49 14.69 -6.42
CA LEU A 161 -14.18 15.45 -5.20
C LEU A 161 -15.42 15.62 -4.32
N ALA A 162 -16.56 15.97 -4.92
CA ALA A 162 -17.82 16.14 -4.22
C ALA A 162 -18.38 14.83 -3.63
N GLU A 163 -18.10 13.69 -4.27
CA GLU A 163 -18.50 12.36 -3.80
C GLU A 163 -17.61 11.85 -2.66
N VAL A 164 -16.28 11.96 -2.80
CA VAL A 164 -15.32 11.26 -1.94
C VAL A 164 -14.88 12.09 -0.74
N LEU A 165 -14.58 13.38 -0.91
CA LEU A 165 -14.05 14.21 0.18
C LEU A 165 -14.96 14.31 1.42
N PRO A 166 -16.31 14.32 1.30
CA PRO A 166 -17.18 14.30 2.47
C PRO A 166 -17.02 13.08 3.39
N ARG A 167 -16.37 12.00 2.93
CA ARG A 167 -16.10 10.79 3.73
C ARG A 167 -14.87 10.91 4.63
N VAL A 168 -14.00 11.88 4.36
CA VAL A 168 -12.72 12.07 5.07
C VAL A 168 -12.92 12.37 6.55
N PRO A 169 -13.85 13.27 6.97
CA PRO A 169 -14.08 13.55 8.39
C PRO A 169 -14.59 12.35 9.20
N SER A 170 -15.17 11.34 8.55
CA SER A 170 -15.65 10.10 9.17
C SER A 170 -14.70 8.91 8.97
N SER A 171 -13.47 9.16 8.48
CA SER A 171 -12.50 8.11 8.22
C SER A 171 -11.73 7.68 9.47
N ALA A 172 -11.11 6.50 9.41
CA ALA A 172 -10.24 5.99 10.46
C ALA A 172 -9.06 6.93 10.76
N LEU A 173 -8.57 7.68 9.76
CA LEU A 173 -7.51 8.68 9.97
C LEU A 173 -8.00 9.87 10.79
N ALA A 174 -9.19 10.40 10.47
CA ALA A 174 -9.78 11.51 11.24
C ALA A 174 -10.07 11.09 12.69
N GLU A 175 -10.52 9.84 12.88
CA GLU A 175 -10.69 9.25 14.21
C GLU A 175 -9.35 9.12 14.95
N PHE A 176 -8.32 8.57 14.30
CA PHE A 176 -6.97 8.43 14.88
C PHE A 176 -6.44 9.78 15.38
N VAL A 177 -6.43 10.80 14.52
CA VAL A 177 -5.91 12.14 14.87
C VAL A 177 -6.69 12.76 16.03
N THR A 178 -8.01 12.58 16.06
CA THR A 178 -8.85 13.04 17.16
C THR A 178 -8.53 12.30 18.46
N ASN A 179 -8.34 10.98 18.37
CA ASN A 179 -8.08 10.11 19.52
C ASN A 179 -6.69 10.32 20.12
N LEU A 180 -5.69 10.77 19.35
CA LEU A 180 -4.36 11.13 19.88
C LEU A 180 -4.46 12.14 21.03
N SER A 181 -5.27 13.19 20.88
CA SER A 181 -5.50 14.19 21.92
C SER A 181 -6.32 13.63 23.11
N ARG A 182 -7.31 12.78 22.83
CA ARG A 182 -8.23 12.21 23.84
C ARG A 182 -7.55 11.22 24.77
N ARG A 183 -6.69 10.35 24.23
CA ARG A 183 -5.86 9.43 25.02
C ARG A 183 -4.95 10.18 25.98
N ARG A 184 -4.60 11.39 25.58
CA ARG A 184 -3.83 12.35 26.36
C ARG A 184 -4.71 13.29 27.22
N GLY A 185 -5.93 12.85 27.57
CA GLY A 185 -6.83 13.56 28.48
C GLY A 185 -7.47 14.85 27.94
N SER A 186 -7.09 15.29 26.73
CA SER A 186 -7.61 16.50 26.12
C SER A 186 -8.89 16.25 25.32
N LYS A 187 -9.64 17.32 25.07
CA LYS A 187 -10.84 17.31 24.21
C LYS A 187 -10.70 18.38 23.15
N LEU A 188 -9.61 18.31 22.40
CA LEU A 188 -9.41 19.21 21.27
C LEU A 188 -10.59 19.08 20.29
N PRO A 189 -11.07 20.22 19.76
CA PRO A 189 -12.19 20.21 18.84
C PRO A 189 -11.80 19.47 17.56
N TRP A 190 -12.81 18.97 16.86
CA TRP A 190 -12.61 18.39 15.55
C TRP A 190 -12.13 19.50 14.61
N GLY A 191 -10.91 19.37 14.11
CA GLY A 191 -10.44 20.22 13.02
C GLY A 191 -11.21 19.95 11.73
N VAL A 192 -11.13 20.91 10.81
CA VAL A 192 -11.79 20.83 9.51
C VAL A 192 -10.72 20.54 8.46
N TRP A 193 -10.96 19.53 7.64
CA TRP A 193 -10.12 19.25 6.47
C TRP A 193 -10.27 20.37 5.43
N ARG A 194 -9.14 20.93 4.99
CA ARG A 194 -9.08 22.04 4.03
C ARG A 194 -8.07 21.72 2.93
N ALA A 195 -8.09 22.48 1.84
CA ALA A 195 -7.03 22.38 0.83
C ALA A 195 -5.66 22.66 1.47
N GLY A 196 -4.69 21.78 1.22
CA GLY A 196 -3.34 21.86 1.78
C GLY A 196 -2.36 22.62 0.88
N GLY A 197 -1.11 22.70 1.36
CA GLY A 197 -0.05 23.53 0.76
C GLY A 197 0.52 22.99 -0.56
N ASN A 198 0.26 21.72 -0.90
CA ASN A 198 0.80 21.09 -2.11
C ASN A 198 -0.08 21.33 -3.37
N GLY A 199 -1.18 22.07 -3.21
CA GLY A 199 -2.06 22.52 -4.29
C GLY A 199 -3.04 21.45 -4.78
N ASN A 200 -4.10 21.91 -5.45
CA ASN A 200 -5.13 21.06 -6.05
C ASN A 200 -5.27 21.37 -7.54
N ALA A 201 -5.25 20.33 -8.37
CA ALA A 201 -5.45 20.41 -9.82
C ALA A 201 -6.04 19.09 -10.34
N SER A 202 -6.24 18.97 -11.65
CA SER A 202 -6.76 17.72 -12.25
C SER A 202 -5.79 16.55 -12.15
N ASP A 203 -4.52 16.79 -11.82
CA ASP A 203 -3.45 15.80 -11.67
C ASP A 203 -2.94 15.64 -10.23
N ARG A 204 -3.43 16.44 -9.27
CA ARG A 204 -2.93 16.41 -7.88
C ARG A 204 -3.96 16.88 -6.88
N LEU A 205 -3.83 16.37 -5.66
CA LEU A 205 -4.64 16.74 -4.50
C LEU A 205 -3.75 16.90 -3.27
N SER A 206 -4.10 17.87 -2.43
CA SER A 206 -3.61 18.03 -1.07
C SER A 206 -4.72 18.54 -0.18
N HIS A 207 -4.98 17.82 0.90
CA HIS A 207 -5.90 18.24 1.95
C HIS A 207 -5.24 18.04 3.31
N THR A 208 -5.34 19.05 4.15
CA THR A 208 -4.72 19.11 5.46
C THR A 208 -5.76 19.29 6.56
N PHE A 209 -5.43 18.76 7.71
CA PHE A 209 -6.07 18.97 8.99
C PHE A 209 -4.98 19.46 9.96
N GLU A 210 -5.28 20.50 10.73
CA GLU A 210 -4.30 21.14 11.60
C GLU A 210 -4.86 21.35 13.00
N ILE A 211 -4.01 21.15 14.00
CA ILE A 211 -4.25 21.50 15.40
C ILE A 211 -3.17 22.51 15.81
N THR A 212 -3.61 23.66 16.29
CA THR A 212 -2.73 24.69 16.85
C THR A 212 -2.80 24.70 18.36
N GLY A 213 -1.68 25.02 19.00
CA GLY A 213 -1.64 25.32 20.42
C GLY A 213 -2.35 26.65 20.75
N PRO A 214 -2.52 26.96 22.05
CA PRO A 214 -3.15 28.22 22.49
C PRO A 214 -2.41 29.47 22.01
N ASP A 215 -1.11 29.36 21.76
CA ASP A 215 -0.26 30.45 21.26
C ASP A 215 -0.35 30.63 19.73
N GLY A 216 -1.15 29.81 19.03
CA GLY A 216 -1.29 29.81 17.57
C GLY A 216 -0.20 29.04 16.82
N GLU A 217 0.80 28.50 17.52
CA GLU A 217 1.80 27.63 16.92
C GLU A 217 1.18 26.31 16.46
N LEU A 218 1.58 25.84 15.28
CA LEU A 218 1.13 24.56 14.75
C LEU A 218 1.73 23.43 15.58
N ALA A 219 0.86 22.59 16.14
CA ALA A 219 1.26 21.51 17.05
C ALA A 219 1.26 20.16 16.33
N LEU A 220 0.18 19.87 15.61
CA LEU A 220 -0.02 18.62 14.91
C LEU A 220 -0.70 18.93 13.56
N SER A 221 -0.28 18.21 12.52
CA SER A 221 -0.98 18.22 11.24
C SER A 221 -1.21 16.80 10.74
N ALA A 222 -2.24 16.62 9.93
CA ALA A 222 -2.47 15.41 9.16
C ALA A 222 -2.74 15.81 7.72
N GLU A 223 -2.08 15.17 6.77
CA GLU A 223 -2.20 15.53 5.36
C GLU A 223 -2.44 14.28 4.51
N MET A 224 -3.38 14.40 3.57
CA MET A 224 -3.59 13.43 2.52
C MET A 224 -3.29 14.07 1.16
N MET A 225 -2.48 13.39 0.38
CA MET A 225 -1.93 13.89 -0.88
C MET A 225 -2.03 12.83 -1.96
N MET A 226 -2.27 13.27 -3.18
CA MET A 226 -2.26 12.41 -4.35
C MET A 226 -1.61 13.13 -5.53
N THR A 227 -0.87 12.41 -6.36
CA THR A 227 -0.45 12.88 -7.68
C THR A 227 -0.63 11.77 -8.70
N LEU A 228 -1.29 12.14 -9.79
CA LEU A 228 -1.46 11.32 -10.98
C LEU A 228 -0.24 11.50 -11.87
N PRO A 229 0.18 10.44 -12.57
CA PRO A 229 1.33 10.57 -13.46
C PRO A 229 1.00 11.59 -14.57
N PRO A 230 1.93 12.51 -14.90
CA PRO A 230 1.74 13.37 -16.04
C PRO A 230 1.69 12.50 -17.30
N ALA A 231 0.84 12.90 -18.26
CA ALA A 231 0.72 12.19 -19.53
C ALA A 231 2.11 11.92 -20.11
N SER A 232 2.43 10.67 -20.45
CA SER A 232 3.68 10.18 -21.07
C SER A 232 4.95 9.98 -20.23
N ARG A 233 4.98 10.15 -18.88
CA ARG A 233 6.25 10.01 -18.11
C ARG A 233 6.28 8.99 -16.97
N SER A 234 5.14 8.53 -16.48
CA SER A 234 5.05 7.53 -15.40
C SER A 234 3.73 6.78 -15.54
N SER A 235 3.66 5.56 -14.99
CA SER A 235 2.42 4.77 -14.89
C SER A 235 1.88 4.70 -13.47
N ALA A 236 2.57 5.31 -12.49
CA ALA A 236 2.19 5.19 -11.09
C ALA A 236 1.42 6.42 -10.58
N VAL A 237 0.22 6.16 -10.06
CA VAL A 237 -0.46 7.06 -9.13
C VAL A 237 0.26 6.96 -7.80
N ILE A 238 0.63 8.12 -7.24
CA ILE A 238 1.26 8.20 -5.92
C ILE A 238 0.26 8.83 -4.97
N THR A 239 -0.09 8.10 -3.91
CA THR A 239 -0.90 8.61 -2.81
C THR A 239 -0.07 8.62 -1.53
N CYS A 240 -0.40 9.52 -0.63
CA CYS A 240 0.31 9.66 0.62
C CYS A 240 -0.63 10.14 1.69
N THR A 241 -0.53 9.53 2.86
CA THR A 241 -1.24 9.93 4.06
C THR A 241 -0.23 10.02 5.19
N GLU A 242 -0.20 11.13 5.89
CA GLU A 242 0.74 11.33 6.99
C GLU A 242 0.14 12.11 8.15
N VAL A 243 0.73 11.89 9.31
CA VAL A 243 0.51 12.68 10.53
C VAL A 243 1.87 13.18 10.97
N ARG A 244 1.92 14.47 11.30
CA ARG A 244 3.13 15.17 11.72
C ARG A 244 2.92 15.78 13.09
N VAL A 245 3.85 15.57 14.01
CA VAL A 245 3.98 16.45 15.17
C VAL A 245 4.93 17.56 14.77
N GLU A 246 4.36 18.74 14.54
CA GLU A 246 5.07 19.90 14.00
C GLU A 246 5.95 20.52 15.08
N ASN A 247 5.45 20.56 16.31
CA ASN A 247 6.17 21.02 17.49
C ASN A 247 5.61 20.35 18.76
N PHE A 248 6.39 19.52 19.43
CA PHE A 248 6.04 18.82 20.67
C PHE A 248 5.74 19.77 21.83
N GLY A 249 6.42 20.92 21.92
CA GLY A 249 6.11 21.94 22.92
C GLY A 249 4.77 22.62 22.67
N ALA A 250 4.42 22.90 21.41
CA ALA A 250 3.09 23.39 21.04
C ALA A 250 2.03 22.30 21.26
N TRP A 251 2.37 21.04 21.03
CA TRP A 251 1.50 19.89 21.26
C TRP A 251 1.18 19.66 22.73
N ASP A 252 2.19 19.71 23.60
CA ASP A 252 2.02 19.66 25.06
C ASP A 252 1.04 20.75 25.54
N LYS A 253 1.26 21.99 25.10
CA LYS A 253 0.39 23.13 25.41
C LYS A 253 -1.03 22.96 24.85
N ALA A 254 -1.17 22.41 23.65
CA ALA A 254 -2.49 22.14 23.05
C ALA A 254 -3.27 21.10 23.85
N ILE A 255 -2.60 20.06 24.32
CA ILE A 255 -3.21 19.03 25.16
C ILE A 255 -3.63 19.60 26.52
N GLY A 256 -2.79 20.45 27.12
CA GLY A 256 -3.09 21.16 28.37
C GLY A 256 -2.84 20.34 29.65
N TYR A 257 -2.06 19.26 29.56
CA TYR A 257 -1.69 18.38 30.68
C TYR A 257 -0.16 18.14 30.72
N PRO A 258 0.61 19.04 31.37
CA PRO A 258 2.07 19.19 31.20
C PRO A 258 2.96 18.08 31.80
N GLU A 259 2.42 16.88 32.05
CA GLU A 259 3.20 15.74 32.59
C GLU A 259 2.93 14.43 31.84
N GLN A 260 2.19 14.47 30.74
CA GLN A 260 1.94 13.26 29.97
C GLN A 260 3.07 12.94 29.01
N ASP A 261 3.38 11.65 28.93
CA ASP A 261 4.28 11.14 27.90
C ASP A 261 3.66 11.35 26.51
N LEU A 262 4.31 12.19 25.70
CA LEU A 262 3.88 12.50 24.35
C LEU A 262 4.36 11.47 23.33
N ARG A 263 5.23 10.54 23.73
CA ARG A 263 5.72 9.48 22.86
C ARG A 263 4.56 8.63 22.35
N TRP A 264 4.66 8.16 21.12
CA TRP A 264 3.66 7.24 20.58
C TRP A 264 4.04 5.82 20.97
N PRO A 265 3.16 5.07 21.67
CA PRO A 265 3.32 3.63 21.81
C PRO A 265 3.21 2.93 20.46
N MET A 266 3.80 1.75 20.34
CA MET A 266 3.75 0.96 19.10
C MET A 266 2.32 0.66 18.63
N ASP A 267 1.36 0.51 19.55
CA ASP A 267 -0.06 0.32 19.21
C ASP A 267 -0.66 1.55 18.51
N GLU A 268 -0.27 2.76 18.91
CA GLU A 268 -0.67 4.00 18.22
C GLU A 268 -0.06 4.08 16.82
N LEU A 269 1.19 3.64 16.65
CA LEU A 269 1.84 3.58 15.35
C LEU A 269 1.16 2.57 14.41
N ILE A 270 0.76 1.40 14.93
CA ILE A 270 0.01 0.40 14.15
C ILE A 270 -1.36 0.94 13.75
N GLU A 271 -2.08 1.57 14.67
CA GLU A 271 -3.38 2.18 14.40
C GLU A 271 -3.27 3.27 13.33
N PHE A 272 -2.25 4.13 13.42
CA PHE A 272 -1.93 5.10 12.38
C PHE A 272 -1.70 4.40 11.04
N PHE A 273 -0.79 3.42 10.97
CA PHE A 273 -0.47 2.76 9.70
C PHE A 273 -1.68 2.08 9.09
N VAL A 274 -2.54 1.43 9.88
CA VAL A 274 -3.79 0.83 9.37
C VAL A 274 -4.72 1.89 8.78
N ALA A 275 -4.93 3.00 9.51
CA ALA A 275 -5.80 4.09 9.08
C ALA A 275 -5.26 4.82 7.85
N ALA A 276 -3.97 5.14 7.84
CA ALA A 276 -3.32 5.85 6.75
C ALA A 276 -3.20 4.99 5.48
N TRP A 277 -3.01 3.67 5.64
CA TRP A 277 -3.07 2.70 4.55
C TRP A 277 -4.44 2.71 3.86
N ASP A 278 -5.54 2.68 4.63
CA ASP A 278 -6.91 2.79 4.08
C ASP A 278 -7.06 3.99 3.16
N ILE A 279 -6.60 5.15 3.63
CA ILE A 279 -6.72 6.39 2.88
C ILE A 279 -5.85 6.36 1.63
N ALA A 280 -4.59 5.89 1.76
CA ALA A 280 -3.64 5.87 0.68
C ALA A 280 -4.03 4.88 -0.43
N THR A 281 -4.45 3.65 -0.08
CA THR A 281 -4.73 2.62 -1.07
C THR A 281 -6.18 2.58 -1.53
N ASP A 282 -7.14 3.01 -0.69
CA ASP A 282 -8.56 2.80 -0.99
C ASP A 282 -9.29 4.13 -1.20
N LEU A 283 -9.22 5.08 -0.27
CA LEU A 283 -10.00 6.32 -0.38
C LEU A 283 -9.48 7.25 -1.49
N LEU A 284 -8.18 7.57 -1.50
CA LEU A 284 -7.61 8.53 -2.44
C LEU A 284 -7.74 8.08 -3.91
N PRO A 285 -7.50 6.80 -4.26
CA PRO A 285 -7.69 6.35 -5.65
C PRO A 285 -9.13 6.50 -6.17
N GLN A 286 -10.15 6.53 -5.30
CA GLN A 286 -11.54 6.77 -5.73
C GLN A 286 -11.78 8.20 -6.27
N LEU A 287 -10.82 9.11 -6.11
CA LEU A 287 -10.88 10.44 -6.71
C LEU A 287 -10.57 10.45 -8.20
N ILE A 288 -10.01 9.36 -8.72
CA ILE A 288 -9.70 9.21 -10.15
C ILE A 288 -10.99 8.85 -10.90
N ASP A 289 -11.26 9.58 -11.97
CA ASP A 289 -12.40 9.27 -12.82
C ASP A 289 -12.33 7.84 -13.37
N GLY A 290 -13.48 7.16 -13.43
CA GLY A 290 -13.55 5.73 -13.77
C GLY A 290 -13.20 4.73 -12.67
N VAL A 291 -12.61 5.14 -11.53
CA VAL A 291 -12.49 4.29 -10.32
C VAL A 291 -13.83 4.28 -9.56
N THR A 292 -14.39 3.11 -9.28
CA THR A 292 -15.62 2.97 -8.47
C THR A 292 -15.42 1.95 -7.35
N ASN A 293 -15.68 2.38 -6.11
CA ASN A 293 -15.87 1.58 -4.87
C ASN A 293 -15.11 0.26 -4.78
N GLY A 294 -13.84 0.27 -4.35
CA GLY A 294 -13.10 -0.92 -3.88
C GLY A 294 -12.86 -2.03 -4.92
N ALA A 295 -13.57 -2.00 -6.04
CA ALA A 295 -13.44 -2.90 -7.15
C ALA A 295 -12.32 -2.34 -8.05
N SER A 296 -11.11 -2.77 -7.74
CA SER A 296 -9.95 -2.74 -8.63
C SER A 296 -10.18 -3.51 -9.95
N THR A 297 -11.38 -4.05 -10.19
CA THR A 297 -11.75 -4.83 -11.39
C THR A 297 -11.64 -4.05 -12.70
N ARG A 298 -11.55 -2.71 -12.67
CA ARG A 298 -11.34 -1.92 -13.89
C ARG A 298 -9.90 -1.51 -14.16
N PHE A 299 -8.99 -1.61 -13.18
CA PHE A 299 -7.61 -1.19 -13.38
C PHE A 299 -6.70 -2.39 -13.44
N HIS A 300 -6.20 -2.63 -14.65
CA HIS A 300 -5.08 -3.53 -14.85
C HIS A 300 -3.83 -2.90 -14.25
N TRP A 301 -2.96 -3.73 -13.69
CA TRP A 301 -1.68 -3.26 -13.20
C TRP A 301 -0.69 -3.10 -14.36
N ALA A 302 0.18 -2.09 -14.27
CA ALA A 302 1.34 -1.90 -15.13
C ALA A 302 2.66 -2.24 -14.41
N GLY A 303 2.57 -2.67 -13.16
CA GLY A 303 3.69 -3.01 -12.28
C GLY A 303 3.20 -3.58 -10.95
N VAL A 304 4.11 -3.81 -10.01
CA VAL A 304 3.75 -4.30 -8.67
C VAL A 304 3.31 -3.12 -7.80
N PRO A 305 2.08 -3.12 -7.25
CA PRO A 305 1.66 -2.13 -6.27
C PRO A 305 2.48 -2.23 -4.99
N GLN A 306 2.86 -1.08 -4.43
CA GLN A 306 3.71 -1.02 -3.24
C GLN A 306 3.13 -0.03 -2.23
N VAL A 307 3.28 -0.35 -0.96
CA VAL A 307 3.00 0.55 0.15
C VAL A 307 4.25 0.69 1.00
N GLU A 308 4.62 1.92 1.29
CA GLU A 308 5.75 2.29 2.12
C GLU A 308 5.25 2.86 3.43
N LEU A 309 5.76 2.32 4.53
CA LEU A 309 5.50 2.77 5.89
C LEU A 309 6.77 3.39 6.42
N SER A 310 6.67 4.63 6.92
CA SER A 310 7.81 5.25 7.57
C SER A 310 7.40 6.04 8.80
N ILE A 311 8.33 6.11 9.73
CA ILE A 311 8.27 7.05 10.84
C ILE A 311 9.66 7.61 11.09
N GLY A 312 9.78 8.93 11.12
CA GLY A 312 11.04 9.61 11.26
C GLY A 312 10.93 10.87 12.11
N VAL A 313 12.01 11.19 12.79
CA VAL A 313 12.23 12.51 13.37
C VAL A 313 12.99 13.36 12.35
N GLU A 314 12.56 14.60 12.19
CA GLU A 314 13.26 15.56 11.37
C GLU A 314 13.72 16.73 12.26
N SER A 315 14.78 17.40 11.84
CA SER A 315 15.31 18.56 12.53
C SER A 315 15.79 19.56 11.51
N ARG A 316 15.80 20.84 11.88
CA ARG A 316 16.30 21.87 10.98
C ARG A 316 17.79 21.63 10.73
N HIS A 317 18.25 21.89 9.51
CA HIS A 317 19.64 21.62 9.11
C HIS A 317 20.65 22.50 9.88
N ASP A 318 20.19 23.63 10.44
CA ASP A 318 20.96 24.58 11.24
C ASP A 318 20.87 24.33 12.76
N GLN A 319 20.09 23.33 13.19
CA GLN A 319 19.94 22.97 14.60
C GLN A 319 21.20 22.26 15.10
N GLN A 320 21.70 22.66 16.28
CA GLN A 320 22.90 22.04 16.86
C GLN A 320 22.64 20.56 17.15
N ALA A 321 23.66 19.71 16.93
CA ALA A 321 23.57 18.26 17.09
C ALA A 321 23.07 17.80 18.47
N THR A 322 23.34 18.57 19.53
CA THR A 322 22.88 18.27 20.90
C THR A 322 21.35 18.38 21.08
N TYR A 323 20.63 18.99 20.14
CA TYR A 323 19.17 19.15 20.16
C TYR A 323 18.48 18.38 19.03
N GLN A 324 19.19 17.47 18.35
CA GLN A 324 18.55 16.59 17.38
C GLN A 324 17.78 15.51 18.13
N LEU A 325 16.48 15.40 17.81
CA LEU A 325 15.65 14.33 18.32
C LEU A 325 16.09 13.00 17.71
N VAL A 326 15.91 11.93 18.47
CA VAL A 326 15.96 10.55 17.99
C VAL A 326 14.59 9.91 18.19
N LEU A 327 14.37 8.75 17.56
CA LEU A 327 13.09 8.06 17.66
C LEU A 327 12.75 7.67 19.10
N ALA A 328 13.73 7.37 19.96
CA ALA A 328 13.49 7.08 21.37
C ALA A 328 12.89 8.26 22.15
N ASP A 329 13.06 9.50 21.67
CA ASP A 329 12.49 10.70 22.27
C ASP A 329 11.00 10.87 21.95
N VAL A 330 10.52 10.22 20.88
CA VAL A 330 9.17 10.44 20.31
C VAL A 330 8.34 9.16 20.17
N LEU A 331 8.96 7.99 20.28
CA LEU A 331 8.34 6.67 20.27
C LEU A 331 8.68 5.90 21.53
N ASP A 332 7.70 5.17 22.06
CA ASP A 332 7.97 4.15 23.08
C ASP A 332 8.42 2.86 22.39
N LEU A 333 9.75 2.70 22.28
CA LEU A 333 10.40 1.56 21.66
C LEU A 333 10.53 0.36 22.59
N ALA A 334 10.04 0.44 23.84
CA ALA A 334 10.21 -0.64 24.82
C ALA A 334 9.66 -1.99 24.33
N ALA A 335 8.55 -1.96 23.57
CA ALA A 335 7.94 -3.15 22.99
C ALA A 335 8.87 -3.87 22.00
N LEU A 336 9.77 -3.16 21.31
CA LEU A 336 10.72 -3.76 20.36
C LEU A 336 11.87 -4.50 21.07
N GLY A 337 12.02 -4.31 22.38
CA GLY A 337 13.10 -4.88 23.17
C GLY A 337 14.42 -4.09 23.06
N PRO A 338 15.54 -4.67 23.49
CA PRO A 338 16.82 -3.98 23.48
C PRO A 338 17.39 -3.78 22.08
N THR A 339 18.10 -2.67 21.89
CA THR A 339 18.91 -2.35 20.71
C THR A 339 20.28 -1.84 21.15
N ASP A 340 21.29 -2.00 20.31
CA ASP A 340 22.64 -1.46 20.51
C ASP A 340 22.76 0.03 20.12
N ARG A 341 21.71 0.60 19.50
CA ARG A 341 21.73 1.95 18.91
C ARG A 341 20.49 2.79 19.24
N PRO A 342 19.99 2.82 20.50
CA PRO A 342 18.76 3.55 20.81
C PRO A 342 18.89 5.05 20.49
N ASP A 343 20.06 5.63 20.72
CA ASP A 343 20.33 7.07 20.61
C ASP A 343 20.81 7.50 19.21
N GLN A 344 20.67 6.64 18.18
CA GLN A 344 21.11 6.93 16.81
C GLN A 344 20.00 6.78 15.77
N LEU A 345 18.88 6.18 16.16
CA LEU A 345 17.77 5.89 15.24
C LEU A 345 16.95 7.15 15.01
N THR A 346 16.98 7.68 13.79
CA THR A 346 16.19 8.85 13.39
C THR A 346 15.01 8.51 12.50
N GLU A 347 15.01 7.31 11.90
CA GLU A 347 13.96 6.86 10.99
C GLU A 347 13.83 5.34 11.04
N LEU A 348 12.59 4.87 10.93
CA LEU A 348 12.23 3.49 10.61
C LEU A 348 11.44 3.51 9.31
N PHE A 349 11.78 2.60 8.41
CA PHE A 349 11.18 2.51 7.09
C PHE A 349 11.01 1.04 6.68
N VAL A 350 9.89 0.75 6.04
CA VAL A 350 9.65 -0.54 5.39
C VAL A 350 8.72 -0.36 4.19
N SER A 351 8.96 -1.12 3.12
CA SER A 351 8.08 -1.22 1.96
C SER A 351 7.49 -2.63 1.85
N VAL A 352 6.25 -2.71 1.39
CA VAL A 352 5.49 -3.96 1.28
C VAL A 352 4.75 -3.98 -0.05
N SER A 353 4.93 -5.04 -0.83
CA SER A 353 4.10 -5.27 -2.02
C SER A 353 2.66 -5.58 -1.59
N SER A 354 1.69 -4.80 -2.04
CA SER A 354 0.30 -4.98 -1.64
C SER A 354 -0.67 -4.22 -2.53
N VAL A 355 -1.86 -4.80 -2.73
CA VAL A 355 -2.97 -4.19 -3.47
C VAL A 355 -3.92 -3.40 -2.56
N PRO A 356 -4.70 -2.46 -3.13
CA PRO A 356 -5.93 -1.93 -2.53
C PRO A 356 -6.95 -3.01 -2.20
N GLY A 357 -7.94 -2.65 -1.36
CA GLY A 357 -9.11 -3.49 -1.07
C GLY A 357 -8.88 -4.54 0.02
N MET A 358 -7.74 -4.50 0.71
CA MET A 358 -7.51 -5.37 1.87
C MET A 358 -8.44 -4.98 3.04
N ASP A 359 -9.04 -5.99 3.68
CA ASP A 359 -9.76 -5.76 4.92
C ASP A 359 -8.81 -5.29 6.05
N ALA A 360 -9.39 -4.70 7.10
CA ALA A 360 -8.62 -4.11 8.19
C ALA A 360 -7.82 -5.14 9.00
N GLU A 361 -8.28 -6.39 9.12
CA GLU A 361 -7.58 -7.44 9.86
C GLU A 361 -6.35 -7.92 9.07
N SER A 362 -6.53 -8.16 7.77
CA SER A 362 -5.45 -8.52 6.84
C SER A 362 -4.38 -7.42 6.80
N ARG A 363 -4.78 -6.14 6.73
CA ARG A 363 -3.85 -5.00 6.83
C ARG A 363 -3.09 -4.99 8.14
N ARG A 364 -3.79 -5.14 9.27
CA ARG A 364 -3.16 -5.15 10.60
C ARG A 364 -2.14 -6.29 10.71
N ARG A 365 -2.47 -7.50 10.25
CA ARG A 365 -1.53 -8.64 10.25
C ARG A 365 -0.29 -8.32 9.41
N LEU A 366 -0.46 -7.77 8.21
CA LEU A 366 0.65 -7.44 7.33
C LEU A 366 1.54 -6.34 7.91
N ILE A 367 0.95 -5.31 8.54
CA ILE A 367 1.69 -4.26 9.23
C ILE A 367 2.51 -4.83 10.38
N ARG A 368 1.95 -5.72 11.20
CA ARG A 368 2.71 -6.36 12.30
C ARG A 368 3.91 -7.15 11.78
N LEU A 369 3.74 -7.92 10.70
CA LEU A 369 4.84 -8.61 10.04
C LEU A 369 5.91 -7.61 9.56
N ALA A 370 5.49 -6.54 8.87
CA ALA A 370 6.39 -5.51 8.36
C ALA A 370 7.15 -4.78 9.48
N LEU A 371 6.50 -4.52 10.63
CA LEU A 371 7.12 -3.91 11.80
C LEU A 371 8.18 -4.80 12.42
N VAL A 372 7.99 -6.12 12.48
CA VAL A 372 9.01 -7.07 12.95
C VAL A 372 10.25 -7.02 12.05
N GLU A 373 10.07 -7.13 10.74
CA GLU A 373 11.16 -7.08 9.77
C GLU A 373 11.90 -5.72 9.79
N MET A 374 11.13 -4.63 9.90
CA MET A 374 11.68 -3.30 10.10
C MET A 374 12.52 -3.24 11.38
N ALA A 375 11.97 -3.65 12.52
CA ALA A 375 12.66 -3.63 13.79
C ALA A 375 13.94 -4.51 13.78
N HIS A 376 13.91 -5.71 13.18
CA HIS A 376 15.12 -6.54 12.98
C HIS A 376 16.17 -5.80 12.17
N ARG A 377 15.78 -5.13 11.08
CA ARG A 377 16.72 -4.36 10.25
C ARG A 377 17.39 -3.23 11.03
N PHE A 378 16.68 -2.61 11.95
CA PHE A 378 17.14 -1.48 12.75
C PHE A 378 17.72 -1.89 14.13
N GLY A 379 18.07 -3.17 14.31
CA GLY A 379 18.87 -3.65 15.45
C GLY A 379 18.09 -4.27 16.60
N PHE A 380 16.75 -4.35 16.52
CA PHE A 380 15.90 -4.96 17.55
C PHE A 380 15.70 -6.46 17.30
N MET A 381 16.71 -7.28 17.58
CA MET A 381 16.73 -8.70 17.16
C MET A 381 15.78 -9.62 17.95
N GLN A 382 15.15 -9.15 19.04
CA GLN A 382 14.34 -9.99 19.94
C GLN A 382 12.82 -9.87 19.70
N VAL A 383 12.39 -8.90 18.90
CA VAL A 383 10.97 -8.66 18.60
C VAL A 383 10.36 -9.82 17.82
N ARG A 384 9.08 -10.10 18.09
CA ARG A 384 8.29 -11.16 17.47
C ARG A 384 6.93 -10.63 17.03
N GLU A 385 6.23 -11.34 16.17
CA GLU A 385 4.92 -10.92 15.67
C GLU A 385 3.88 -10.77 16.80
N ASN A 386 3.93 -11.63 17.81
CA ASN A 386 3.02 -11.59 18.97
C ASN A 386 3.35 -10.48 19.99
N THR A 387 4.35 -9.64 19.70
CA THR A 387 4.64 -8.42 20.47
C THR A 387 3.56 -7.34 20.26
N PHE A 388 2.84 -7.40 19.14
CA PHE A 388 1.95 -6.34 18.64
C PHE A 388 0.47 -6.74 18.53
#